data_AF-A0A7J3DM42-F1
#
_entry.id   AF-A0A7J3DM42-F1
#
_cell.length_a   1.000
_cell.length_b   1.000
_cell.length_c   1.000
_cell.angle_alpha   90.00
_cell.angle_beta   90.00
_cell.angle_gamma   90.00
#
_symmetry.space_group_name_H-M   'P 1'
#
loop_
_entity.id
_entity.type
_entity.pdbx_description
1 polymer ?
#
loop_
_entity_poly.entity_id
_entity_poly.type
_entity_poly.pdbx_seq_one_letter_code
_entity_poly.pdbx_strand_id
1 'polypeptide(L)'
;MMRYEFENLSTYKLILEAIAFGKTKLNEIKDYIKVKRTDISPYLKNLLEVRAIKRIVPVTEKVKSRLGRYDLSDNFLKFWFRYVYPNLSSIEEGIFDVRSIKKDYNAYLGSIFEEVCKQFLIRNNFFPFTKIGKWWHKDKEIDIVALNEQTKEIIFCECKWRNKINQEEVLQRLKQKAQCVEWNKGKRKEYYTIFAKSFKEKHKEKNVFLFDLKDLERFLRKAM
;
A
#
# COMPACT_ATOMS: atom_id res chain seq x y z
N MET A 1 -12.92 -7.79 36.26
CA MET A 1 -12.40 -8.64 35.18
C MET A 1 -13.05 -8.30 33.85
N MET A 2 -14.37 -8.45 33.69
CA MET A 2 -15.09 -8.11 32.45
C MET A 2 -14.86 -6.70 31.90
N ARG A 3 -14.90 -5.64 32.72
CA ARG A 3 -14.70 -4.26 32.23
C ARG A 3 -13.34 -4.04 31.55
N TYR A 4 -12.27 -4.63 32.10
CA TYR A 4 -10.93 -4.55 31.51
C TYR A 4 -10.84 -5.33 30.19
N GLU A 5 -11.52 -6.49 30.08
CA GLU A 5 -11.59 -7.26 28.83
C GLU A 5 -12.34 -6.48 27.73
N PHE A 6 -13.44 -5.81 28.07
CA PHE A 6 -14.22 -4.99 27.12
C PHE A 6 -13.50 -3.68 26.72
N GLU A 7 -12.79 -3.01 27.63
CA GLU A 7 -11.96 -1.84 27.31
C GLU A 7 -10.80 -2.23 26.37
N ASN A 8 -10.17 -3.39 26.61
CA ASN A 8 -9.12 -3.93 25.75
C ASN A 8 -9.65 -4.24 24.34
N LEU A 9 -10.79 -4.94 24.24
CA LEU A 9 -11.46 -5.26 22.97
C LEU A 9 -11.83 -4.00 22.17
N SER A 10 -12.29 -2.95 22.86
CA SER A 10 -12.64 -1.67 22.23
C SER A 10 -11.40 -0.99 21.63
N THR A 11 -10.26 -1.04 22.34
CA THR A 11 -9.00 -0.45 21.87
C THR A 11 -8.45 -1.17 20.64
N TYR A 12 -8.49 -2.50 20.59
CA TYR A 12 -8.08 -3.26 19.40
C TYR A 12 -8.89 -2.87 18.16
N LYS A 13 -10.22 -2.82 18.29
CA LYS A 13 -11.12 -2.46 17.18
C LYS A 13 -10.83 -1.04 16.68
N LEU A 14 -10.65 -0.08 17.58
CA LEU A 14 -10.33 1.31 17.24
C LEU A 14 -8.97 1.44 16.53
N ILE A 15 -7.95 0.65 16.92
CA ILE A 15 -6.66 0.62 16.22
C ILE A 15 -6.81 0.07 14.80
N LEU A 16 -7.54 -1.04 14.64
CA LEU A 16 -7.79 -1.65 13.33
C LEU A 16 -8.57 -0.71 12.41
N GLU A 17 -9.58 -0.03 12.95
CA GLU A 17 -10.33 1.02 12.27
C GLU A 17 -9.40 2.18 11.87
N ALA A 18 -8.59 2.72 12.79
CA ALA A 18 -7.67 3.81 12.48
C ALA A 18 -6.74 3.46 11.31
N ILE A 19 -6.17 2.24 11.30
CA ILE A 19 -5.31 1.76 10.21
C ILE A 19 -6.11 1.61 8.91
N ALA A 20 -7.34 1.08 8.96
CA ALA A 20 -8.24 1.03 7.80
C ALA A 20 -8.54 2.44 7.23
N PHE A 21 -8.53 3.46 8.09
CA PHE A 21 -8.64 4.87 7.71
C PHE A 21 -7.33 5.56 7.32
N GLY A 22 -6.27 4.79 7.10
CA GLY A 22 -4.99 5.29 6.60
C GLY A 22 -4.11 5.94 7.68
N LYS A 23 -4.42 5.73 8.96
CA LYS A 23 -3.55 6.12 10.08
C LYS A 23 -2.50 5.04 10.23
N THR A 24 -1.32 5.29 9.68
CA THR A 24 -0.28 4.27 9.53
C THR A 24 0.87 4.45 10.51
N LYS A 25 0.98 5.60 11.17
CA LYS A 25 1.98 5.86 12.21
C LYS A 25 1.38 5.75 13.60
N LEU A 26 2.22 5.42 14.59
CA LEU A 26 1.83 5.34 16.00
C LEU A 26 1.05 6.58 16.47
N ASN A 27 1.58 7.79 16.20
CA ASN A 27 0.93 9.03 16.60
C ASN A 27 -0.38 9.27 15.86
N GLU A 28 -0.43 9.00 14.54
CA GLU A 28 -1.66 9.12 13.75
C GLU A 28 -2.78 8.21 14.30
N ILE A 29 -2.42 7.01 14.74
CA ILE A 29 -3.36 6.05 15.37
C ILE A 29 -3.82 6.57 16.73
N LYS A 30 -2.89 7.00 17.60
CA LYS A 30 -3.21 7.56 18.92
C LYS A 30 -4.15 8.77 18.83
N ASP A 31 -3.89 9.65 17.88
CA ASP A 31 -4.68 10.86 17.65
C ASP A 31 -6.10 10.50 17.18
N TYR A 32 -6.22 9.52 16.27
CA TYR A 32 -7.52 9.05 15.77
C TYR A 32 -8.40 8.47 16.88
N ILE A 33 -7.83 7.62 17.73
CA ILE A 33 -8.58 6.97 18.82
C ILE A 33 -8.74 7.86 20.06
N LYS A 34 -8.23 9.11 20.01
CA LYS A 34 -8.33 10.14 21.06
C LYS A 34 -7.74 9.71 22.42
N VAL A 35 -6.73 8.85 22.44
CA VAL A 35 -6.05 8.46 23.69
C VAL A 35 -4.85 9.36 23.96
N LYS A 36 -4.99 10.28 24.92
CA LYS A 36 -3.92 11.23 25.27
C LYS A 36 -2.80 10.61 26.13
N ARG A 37 -3.07 9.56 26.92
CA ARG A 37 -2.12 8.96 27.88
C ARG A 37 -1.96 7.45 27.80
N THR A 38 -2.81 6.75 27.04
CA THR A 38 -2.74 5.29 26.93
C THR A 38 -1.60 4.88 26.02
N ASP A 39 -0.74 3.97 26.49
CA ASP A 39 0.24 3.30 25.65
C ASP A 39 -0.47 2.24 24.80
N ILE A 40 -0.44 2.42 23.48
CA ILE A 40 -1.04 1.47 22.52
C ILE A 40 -0.04 0.44 21.99
N SER A 41 1.23 0.52 22.42
CA SER A 41 2.29 -0.38 21.98
C SER A 41 2.00 -1.86 22.29
N PRO A 42 1.45 -2.23 23.47
CA PRO A 42 1.06 -3.61 23.76
C PRO A 42 -0.02 -4.14 22.79
N TYR A 43 -0.99 -3.29 22.43
CA TYR A 43 -2.05 -3.67 21.49
C TYR A 43 -1.50 -3.88 20.08
N LEU A 44 -0.63 -2.98 19.61
CA LEU A 44 0.04 -3.13 18.32
C LEU A 44 0.91 -4.39 18.27
N LYS A 45 1.60 -4.71 19.37
CA LYS A 45 2.39 -5.94 19.49
C LYS A 45 1.51 -7.17 19.34
N ASN A 46 0.40 -7.24 20.08
CA ASN A 46 -0.51 -8.39 20.01
C ASN A 46 -1.14 -8.52 18.62
N LEU A 47 -1.54 -7.40 17.99
CA LEU A 47 -2.07 -7.40 16.62
C LEU A 47 -1.05 -7.86 15.56
N LEU A 48 0.24 -7.53 15.75
CA LEU A 48 1.33 -8.04 14.91
C LEU A 48 1.52 -9.55 15.10
N GLU A 49 1.45 -10.02 16.34
CA GLU A 49 1.64 -11.43 16.71
C GLU A 49 0.56 -12.33 16.12
N VAL A 50 -0.71 -11.93 16.22
CA VAL A 50 -1.84 -12.64 15.57
C VAL A 50 -1.96 -12.34 14.08
N ARG A 51 -1.02 -11.55 13.52
CA ARG A 51 -0.97 -11.16 12.10
C ARG A 51 -2.22 -10.44 11.60
N ALA A 52 -2.96 -9.76 12.47
CA ALA A 52 -4.05 -8.87 12.05
C ALA A 52 -3.52 -7.59 11.39
N ILE A 53 -2.35 -7.14 11.83
CA ILE A 53 -1.61 -6.03 11.21
C ILE A 53 -0.20 -6.48 10.83
N LYS A 54 0.41 -5.73 9.93
CA LYS A 54 1.82 -5.84 9.54
C LYS A 54 2.51 -4.50 9.66
N ARG A 55 3.83 -4.55 9.87
CA ARG A 55 4.69 -3.37 9.87
C ARG A 55 5.56 -3.36 8.62
N ILE A 56 5.41 -2.33 7.81
CA ILE A 56 6.15 -2.12 6.56
C ILE A 56 7.19 -1.04 6.80
N VAL A 57 8.40 -1.19 6.29
CA VAL A 57 9.43 -0.14 6.23
C VAL A 57 9.76 0.15 4.76
N PRO A 58 10.33 1.33 4.43
CA PRO A 58 10.82 1.58 3.07
C PRO A 58 11.78 0.46 2.64
N VAL A 59 11.70 0.01 1.39
CA VAL A 59 12.48 -1.15 0.91
C VAL A 59 14.01 -0.96 1.03
N THR A 60 14.47 0.28 1.09
CA THR A 60 15.87 0.66 1.25
C THR A 60 16.33 0.70 2.71
N GLU A 61 15.43 0.48 3.66
CA GLU A 61 15.68 0.56 5.10
C GLU A 61 15.86 -0.82 5.75
N LYS A 62 16.46 -0.84 6.94
CA LYS A 62 16.51 -2.06 7.77
C LYS A 62 15.16 -2.31 8.44
N VAL A 63 14.86 -3.56 8.77
CA VAL A 63 13.60 -3.99 9.44
C VAL A 63 13.31 -3.18 10.73
N LYS A 64 14.35 -2.79 11.48
CA LYS A 64 14.26 -2.01 12.72
C LYS A 64 14.11 -0.49 12.50
N SER A 65 13.98 -0.01 11.26
CA SER A 65 13.90 1.43 10.97
C SER A 65 12.72 2.10 11.67
N ARG A 66 12.92 3.34 12.15
CA ARG A 66 11.87 4.16 12.79
C ARG A 66 10.83 4.68 11.79
N LEU A 67 11.12 4.58 10.49
CA LEU A 67 10.21 5.03 9.42
C LEU A 67 9.03 4.08 9.17
N GLY A 68 8.92 2.97 9.92
CA GLY A 68 7.90 1.97 9.68
C GLY A 68 6.46 2.46 9.85
N ARG A 69 5.58 1.88 9.05
CA ARG A 69 4.14 2.14 8.98
C ARG A 69 3.37 0.85 9.24
N TYR A 70 2.23 0.94 9.89
CA TYR A 70 1.29 -0.15 10.11
C TYR A 70 0.30 -0.23 8.95
N ASP A 71 -0.01 -1.45 8.52
CA ASP A 71 -1.05 -1.75 7.53
C ASP A 71 -1.83 -2.98 8.02
N LEU A 72 -3.08 -3.11 7.59
CA LEU A 72 -3.86 -4.33 7.83
C LEU A 72 -3.32 -5.46 6.95
N SER A 73 -3.30 -6.68 7.49
CA SER A 73 -2.61 -7.80 6.84
C SER A 73 -3.29 -8.27 5.56
N ASP A 74 -4.63 -8.22 5.50
CA ASP A 74 -5.41 -8.75 4.39
C ASP A 74 -6.58 -7.83 3.99
N ASN A 75 -7.17 -8.14 2.83
CA ASN A 75 -8.21 -7.31 2.21
C ASN A 75 -9.57 -7.45 2.91
N PHE A 76 -9.83 -8.57 3.59
CA PHE A 76 -11.06 -8.76 4.35
C PHE A 76 -11.07 -7.84 5.57
N LEU A 77 -10.00 -7.83 6.37
CA LEU A 77 -9.84 -6.90 7.48
C LEU A 77 -9.93 -5.45 7.02
N LYS A 78 -9.26 -5.11 5.90
CA LYS A 78 -9.34 -3.76 5.31
C LYS A 78 -10.77 -3.37 4.98
N PHE A 79 -11.52 -4.23 4.31
CA PHE A 79 -12.90 -3.95 3.94
C PHE A 79 -13.81 -3.86 5.17
N TRP A 80 -13.68 -4.82 6.08
CA TRP A 80 -14.48 -4.91 7.29
C TRP A 80 -14.34 -3.64 8.15
N PHE A 81 -13.11 -3.27 8.50
CA PHE A 81 -12.86 -2.12 9.38
C PHE A 81 -13.04 -0.76 8.68
N ARG A 82 -13.02 -0.72 7.34
CA ARG A 82 -13.30 0.50 6.59
C ARG A 82 -14.80 0.75 6.39
N TYR A 83 -15.57 -0.30 6.12
CA TYR A 83 -16.94 -0.15 5.60
C TYR A 83 -18.00 -0.86 6.43
N VAL A 84 -17.73 -2.04 6.96
CA VAL A 84 -18.74 -2.82 7.67
C VAL A 84 -18.82 -2.39 9.12
N TYR A 85 -17.69 -2.46 9.84
CA TYR A 85 -17.63 -2.17 11.27
C TYR A 85 -18.16 -0.77 11.65
N PRO A 86 -17.80 0.32 10.94
CA PRO A 86 -18.32 1.65 11.28
C PRO A 86 -19.83 1.81 11.03
N ASN A 87 -20.44 0.93 10.22
CA ASN A 87 -21.84 1.03 9.80
C ASN A 87 -22.67 -0.17 10.26
N LEU A 88 -22.18 -0.97 11.21
CA LEU A 88 -22.75 -2.28 11.55
C LEU A 88 -24.23 -2.18 11.97
N SER A 89 -24.58 -1.23 12.85
CA SER A 89 -25.99 -1.08 13.29
C SER A 89 -26.91 -0.71 12.12
N SER A 90 -26.52 0.23 11.25
CA SER A 90 -27.32 0.57 10.08
C SER A 90 -27.45 -0.59 9.08
N ILE A 91 -26.44 -1.46 8.98
CA ILE A 91 -26.49 -2.68 8.15
C ILE A 91 -27.47 -3.68 8.76
N GLU A 92 -27.39 -3.92 10.07
CA GLU A 92 -28.27 -4.84 10.80
C GLU A 92 -29.73 -4.37 10.81
N GLU A 93 -29.96 -3.06 10.88
CA GLU A 93 -31.28 -2.42 10.79
C GLU A 93 -31.82 -2.37 9.35
N GLY A 94 -31.02 -2.75 8.35
CA GLY A 94 -31.43 -2.75 6.93
C GLY A 94 -31.55 -1.37 6.30
N ILE A 95 -31.03 -0.32 6.95
CA ILE A 95 -31.11 1.08 6.50
C ILE A 95 -29.82 1.59 5.86
N PHE A 96 -28.76 0.78 5.81
CA PHE A 96 -27.48 1.19 5.25
C PHE A 96 -27.52 1.35 3.72
N ASP A 97 -27.22 2.56 3.23
CA ASP A 97 -27.08 2.81 1.80
C ASP A 97 -25.68 2.43 1.30
N VAL A 98 -25.57 1.31 0.59
CA VAL A 98 -24.32 0.83 -0.05
C VAL A 98 -23.70 1.86 -1.01
N ARG A 99 -24.47 2.81 -1.55
CA ARG A 99 -23.94 3.88 -2.41
C ARG A 99 -23.00 4.82 -1.65
N SER A 100 -23.09 4.87 -0.32
CA SER A 100 -22.15 5.63 0.53
C SER A 100 -20.70 5.17 0.34
N ILE A 101 -20.48 3.86 0.18
CA ILE A 101 -19.16 3.24 -0.06
C ILE A 101 -18.60 3.68 -1.42
N LYS A 102 -19.44 3.86 -2.44
CA LYS A 102 -18.98 4.18 -3.80
C LYS A 102 -18.15 5.47 -3.87
N LYS A 103 -18.34 6.40 -2.92
CA LYS A 103 -17.63 7.69 -2.87
C LYS A 103 -16.12 7.52 -2.69
N ASP A 104 -15.68 6.57 -1.85
CA ASP A 104 -14.26 6.34 -1.55
C ASP A 104 -13.74 4.98 -2.05
N TYR A 105 -14.62 4.12 -2.58
CA TYR A 105 -14.27 2.77 -3.05
C TYR A 105 -13.13 2.74 -4.08
N ASN A 106 -13.05 3.74 -4.96
CA ASN A 106 -11.94 3.83 -5.92
C ASN A 106 -10.58 4.05 -5.23
N ALA A 107 -10.54 4.79 -4.12
CA ALA A 107 -9.31 4.98 -3.34
C ALA A 107 -8.92 3.67 -2.62
N TYR A 108 -9.90 2.98 -2.03
CA TYR A 108 -9.70 1.64 -1.47
C TYR A 108 -9.12 0.67 -2.50
N LEU A 109 -9.74 0.57 -3.68
CA LEU A 109 -9.25 -0.28 -4.78
C LEU A 109 -7.87 0.11 -5.28
N GLY A 110 -7.48 1.39 -5.19
CA GLY A 110 -6.12 1.83 -5.49
C GLY A 110 -5.06 1.08 -4.69
N SER A 111 -5.27 0.97 -3.38
CA SER A 111 -4.35 0.24 -2.48
C SER A 111 -4.31 -1.27 -2.76
N ILE A 112 -5.45 -1.86 -3.15
CA ILE A 112 -5.53 -3.27 -3.56
C ILE A 112 -4.76 -3.48 -4.87
N PHE A 113 -4.92 -2.55 -5.82
CA PHE A 113 -4.30 -2.59 -7.12
C PHE A 113 -2.77 -2.53 -7.03
N GLU A 114 -2.21 -1.72 -6.12
CA GLU A 114 -0.78 -1.71 -5.84
C GLU A 114 -0.25 -3.11 -5.48
N GLU A 115 -0.95 -3.87 -4.63
CA GLU A 115 -0.51 -5.21 -4.26
C GLU A 115 -0.60 -6.18 -5.45
N VAL A 116 -1.63 -6.07 -6.30
CA VAL A 116 -1.73 -6.83 -7.56
C VAL A 116 -0.55 -6.51 -8.49
N CYS A 117 -0.20 -5.24 -8.65
CA CYS A 117 0.93 -4.81 -9.48
C CYS A 117 2.27 -5.34 -8.94
N LYS A 118 2.44 -5.35 -7.61
CA LYS A 118 3.61 -5.95 -6.96
C LYS A 118 3.71 -7.45 -7.25
N GLN A 119 2.61 -8.20 -7.13
CA GLN A 119 2.57 -9.62 -7.47
C GLN A 119 2.89 -9.86 -8.95
N PHE A 120 2.38 -9.01 -9.84
CA PHE A 120 2.72 -9.05 -11.26
C PHE A 120 4.22 -8.87 -11.48
N LEU A 121 4.85 -7.85 -10.87
CA LEU A 121 6.30 -7.62 -11.01
C LEU A 121 7.11 -8.85 -10.56
N ILE A 122 6.77 -9.42 -9.41
CA ILE A 122 7.43 -10.63 -8.87
C ILE A 122 7.34 -11.79 -9.86
N ARG A 123 6.17 -12.05 -10.43
CA ARG A 123 5.96 -13.16 -11.36
C ARG A 123 6.55 -12.92 -12.74
N ASN A 124 6.56 -11.68 -13.22
CA ASN A 124 7.09 -11.33 -14.54
C ASN A 124 8.62 -11.45 -14.58
N ASN A 125 9.28 -11.32 -13.43
CA ASN A 125 10.72 -11.55 -13.25
C ASN A 125 11.59 -10.76 -14.26
N PHE A 126 11.34 -9.44 -14.39
CA PHE A 126 12.14 -8.54 -15.26
C PHE A 126 13.65 -8.71 -15.04
N PHE A 127 14.05 -8.86 -13.77
CA PHE A 127 15.34 -9.30 -13.29
C PHE A 127 15.15 -9.92 -11.89
N PRO A 128 16.10 -10.73 -11.38
CA PRO A 128 15.96 -11.32 -10.05
C PRO A 128 15.98 -10.23 -8.98
N PHE A 129 14.86 -9.96 -8.31
CA PHE A 129 14.83 -8.99 -7.21
C PHE A 129 15.37 -9.61 -5.92
N THR A 130 16.24 -8.90 -5.19
CA THR A 130 16.59 -9.27 -3.81
C THR A 130 15.62 -8.69 -2.80
N LYS A 131 15.03 -7.52 -3.10
CA LYS A 131 14.01 -6.87 -2.27
C LYS A 131 12.96 -6.18 -3.13
N ILE A 132 11.72 -6.22 -2.67
CA ILE A 132 10.60 -5.49 -3.28
C ILE A 132 9.65 -4.99 -2.19
N GLY A 133 9.28 -3.72 -2.27
CA GLY A 133 8.40 -3.11 -1.28
C GLY A 133 8.06 -1.67 -1.64
N LYS A 134 7.42 -0.98 -0.72
CA LYS A 134 7.12 0.45 -0.86
C LYS A 134 8.36 1.29 -0.51
N TRP A 135 8.40 2.54 -0.92
CA TRP A 135 9.40 3.49 -0.46
C TRP A 135 8.78 4.83 -0.09
N TRP A 136 9.21 5.43 1.02
CA TRP A 136 8.82 6.78 1.39
C TRP A 136 9.95 7.52 2.12
N HIS A 137 9.99 8.83 1.92
CA HIS A 137 10.82 9.76 2.67
C HIS A 137 10.14 11.13 2.72
N LYS A 138 9.93 11.67 3.93
CA LYS A 138 9.19 12.91 4.16
C LYS A 138 7.79 12.88 3.49
N ASP A 139 7.57 13.77 2.54
CA ASP A 139 6.36 13.98 1.75
C ASP A 139 6.29 13.10 0.49
N LYS A 140 7.35 12.35 0.17
CA LYS A 140 7.47 11.58 -1.07
C LYS A 140 7.27 10.10 -0.81
N GLU A 141 6.55 9.46 -1.72
CA GLU A 141 6.27 8.02 -1.70
C GLU A 141 6.30 7.47 -3.13
N ILE A 142 6.87 6.28 -3.28
CA ILE A 142 6.84 5.47 -4.52
C ILE A 142 6.14 4.16 -4.16
N ASP A 143 5.08 3.85 -4.90
CA ASP A 143 4.16 2.75 -4.59
C ASP A 143 4.90 1.41 -4.52
N ILE A 144 5.78 1.14 -5.48
CA ILE A 144 6.62 -0.06 -5.49
C ILE A 144 8.04 0.29 -5.93
N VAL A 145 9.02 -0.22 -5.20
CA VAL A 145 10.43 -0.21 -5.53
C VAL A 145 10.94 -1.65 -5.43
N ALA A 146 11.53 -2.14 -6.51
CA ALA A 146 12.19 -3.46 -6.56
C ALA A 146 13.66 -3.26 -6.86
N LEU A 147 14.54 -3.92 -6.11
CA LEU A 147 15.98 -3.74 -6.24
C LEU A 147 16.71 -5.09 -6.22
N ASN A 148 17.89 -5.10 -6.84
CA ASN A 148 18.84 -6.20 -6.77
C ASN A 148 20.17 -5.67 -6.20
N GLU A 149 20.55 -6.18 -5.03
CA GLU A 149 21.74 -5.72 -4.31
C GLU A 149 23.07 -6.14 -4.98
N GLN A 150 23.07 -7.21 -5.79
CA GLN A 150 24.25 -7.67 -6.53
C GLN A 150 24.43 -6.91 -7.86
N THR A 151 23.39 -6.82 -8.69
CA THR A 151 23.46 -6.19 -10.02
C THR A 151 23.29 -4.68 -10.00
N LYS A 152 22.89 -4.11 -8.85
CA LYS A 152 22.60 -2.67 -8.67
C LYS A 152 21.50 -2.16 -9.59
N GLU A 153 20.55 -3.03 -9.93
CA GLU A 153 19.35 -2.67 -10.69
C GLU A 153 18.22 -2.25 -9.76
N ILE A 154 17.42 -1.28 -10.21
CA ILE A 154 16.26 -0.77 -9.46
C ILE A 154 15.08 -0.46 -10.41
N ILE A 155 13.89 -0.90 -10.03
CA ILE A 155 12.62 -0.48 -10.64
C ILE A 155 11.95 0.51 -9.70
N PHE A 156 11.57 1.67 -10.23
CA PHE A 156 10.61 2.57 -9.59
C PHE A 156 9.26 2.39 -10.26
N CYS A 157 8.19 2.26 -9.47
CA CYS A 157 6.89 1.90 -10.00
C CYS A 157 5.76 2.70 -9.36
N GLU A 158 4.85 3.20 -10.20
CA GLU A 158 3.61 3.89 -9.82
C GLU A 158 2.41 3.09 -10.31
N CYS A 159 1.41 2.95 -9.44
CA CYS A 159 0.17 2.23 -9.72
C CYS A 159 -0.99 3.23 -9.70
N LYS A 160 -1.70 3.35 -10.82
CA LYS A 160 -2.82 4.27 -10.97
C LYS A 160 -4.10 3.52 -11.27
N TRP A 161 -4.99 3.41 -10.29
CA TRP A 161 -6.35 2.87 -10.48
C TRP A 161 -7.27 3.89 -11.21
N ARG A 162 -6.83 4.35 -12.39
CA ARG A 162 -7.49 5.38 -13.20
C ARG A 162 -7.42 5.03 -14.68
N ASN A 163 -8.44 5.46 -15.43
CA ASN A 163 -8.50 5.32 -16.88
C ASN A 163 -7.82 6.48 -17.57
N LYS A 164 -7.35 6.25 -18.81
CA LYS A 164 -6.81 7.27 -19.72
C LYS A 164 -5.77 8.16 -19.02
N ILE A 165 -4.80 7.55 -18.33
CA ILE A 165 -3.73 8.31 -17.69
C ILE A 165 -2.75 8.85 -18.73
N ASN A 166 -2.17 10.03 -18.47
CA ASN A 166 -1.07 10.55 -19.26
C ASN A 166 0.25 9.90 -18.78
N GLN A 167 0.87 9.11 -19.64
CA GLN A 167 2.14 8.43 -19.36
C GLN A 167 3.25 9.42 -18.98
N GLU A 168 3.44 10.48 -19.76
CA GLU A 168 4.56 11.41 -19.62
C GLU A 168 4.50 12.15 -18.29
N GLU A 169 3.31 12.62 -17.91
CA GLU A 169 3.08 13.31 -16.64
C GLU A 169 3.43 12.40 -15.45
N VAL A 170 2.96 11.15 -15.46
CA VAL A 170 3.22 10.20 -14.38
C VAL A 170 4.71 9.84 -14.34
N LEU A 171 5.32 9.62 -15.49
CA LEU A 171 6.75 9.29 -15.60
C LEU A 171 7.64 10.42 -15.10
N GLN A 172 7.35 11.67 -15.46
CA GLN A 172 8.10 12.83 -14.99
C GLN A 172 8.06 12.94 -13.46
N ARG A 173 6.87 12.82 -12.86
CA ARG A 173 6.72 12.83 -11.39
C ARG A 173 7.46 11.66 -10.74
N LEU A 174 7.42 10.47 -11.34
CA LEU A 174 8.13 9.30 -10.83
C LEU A 174 9.66 9.47 -10.89
N LYS A 175 10.18 9.98 -12.01
CA LYS A 175 11.60 10.33 -12.16
C LYS A 175 12.04 11.35 -11.11
N GLN A 176 11.22 12.37 -10.81
CA GLN A 176 11.50 13.33 -9.73
C GLN A 176 11.57 12.66 -8.35
N LYS A 177 10.64 11.77 -8.03
CA LYS A 177 10.66 11.00 -6.76
C LYS A 177 11.87 10.08 -6.66
N ALA A 178 12.23 9.42 -7.76
CA ALA A 178 13.38 8.51 -7.84
C ALA A 178 14.71 9.20 -7.49
N GLN A 179 14.84 10.51 -7.78
CA GLN A 179 16.01 11.30 -7.38
C GLN A 179 16.17 11.41 -5.85
N CYS A 180 15.11 11.21 -5.06
CA CYS A 180 15.19 11.24 -3.60
C CYS A 180 15.56 9.87 -2.98
N VAL A 181 15.68 8.83 -3.80
CA VAL A 181 16.08 7.50 -3.34
C VAL A 181 17.61 7.42 -3.35
N GLU A 182 18.24 7.33 -2.19
CA GLU A 182 19.71 7.39 -2.06
C GLU A 182 20.41 6.04 -2.33
N TRP A 183 19.67 4.93 -2.35
CA TRP A 183 20.24 3.59 -2.57
C TRP A 183 21.02 3.50 -3.88
N ASN A 184 22.34 3.27 -3.82
CA ASN A 184 23.27 3.19 -4.97
C ASN A 184 23.14 4.33 -5.99
N LYS A 185 22.75 5.53 -5.55
CA LYS A 185 22.56 6.69 -6.42
C LYS A 185 23.83 7.00 -7.21
N GLY A 186 23.68 7.28 -8.50
CA GLY A 186 24.79 7.50 -9.45
C GLY A 186 25.52 6.23 -9.91
N LYS A 187 25.24 5.05 -9.33
CA LYS A 187 25.88 3.77 -9.69
C LYS A 187 24.89 2.67 -10.08
N ARG A 188 23.59 2.92 -9.89
CA ARG A 188 22.51 1.96 -10.16
C ARG A 188 21.98 2.10 -11.59
N LYS A 189 21.46 1.00 -12.13
CA LYS A 189 20.71 0.99 -13.39
C LYS A 189 19.21 1.14 -13.06
N GLU A 190 18.61 2.21 -13.57
CA GLU A 190 17.23 2.56 -13.27
C GLU A 190 16.26 2.12 -14.37
N TYR A 191 15.13 1.57 -13.94
CA TYR A 191 13.97 1.27 -14.75
C TYR A 191 12.72 1.89 -14.12
N TYR A 192 11.75 2.18 -14.97
CA TYR A 192 10.51 2.84 -14.57
C TYR A 192 9.32 2.00 -15.03
N THR A 193 8.37 1.77 -14.14
CA THR A 193 7.15 1.03 -14.46
C THR A 193 5.92 1.84 -14.08
N ILE A 194 4.93 1.86 -14.97
CA ILE A 194 3.63 2.49 -14.67
C ILE A 194 2.54 1.46 -14.92
N PHE A 195 1.71 1.25 -13.90
CA PHE A 195 0.49 0.47 -14.00
C PHE A 195 -0.72 1.39 -14.03
N ALA A 196 -1.70 1.09 -14.89
CA ALA A 196 -2.92 1.88 -15.02
C ALA A 196 -4.16 1.02 -15.30
N LYS A 197 -5.37 1.59 -15.21
CA LYS A 197 -6.52 0.94 -15.87
C LYS A 197 -6.41 1.00 -17.39
N SER A 198 -5.99 2.16 -17.89
CA SER A 198 -5.71 2.43 -19.30
C SER A 198 -4.88 3.71 -19.42
N PHE A 199 -4.15 3.85 -20.54
CA PHE A 199 -3.39 5.04 -20.89
C PHE A 199 -4.11 5.80 -22.00
N LYS A 200 -3.90 7.13 -22.10
CA LYS A 200 -4.34 7.90 -23.28
C LYS A 200 -3.61 7.41 -24.53
N GLU A 201 -2.29 7.31 -24.37
CA GLU A 201 -1.35 6.83 -25.38
C GLU A 201 -0.29 5.99 -24.66
N LYS A 202 0.22 4.96 -25.33
CA LYS A 202 1.30 4.10 -24.83
C LYS A 202 2.49 4.22 -25.78
N HIS A 203 3.53 4.92 -25.35
CA HIS A 203 4.75 5.11 -26.11
C HIS A 203 5.88 4.27 -25.52
N LYS A 204 6.63 3.58 -26.39
CA LYS A 204 7.82 2.83 -25.95
C LYS A 204 8.95 3.83 -25.66
N GLU A 205 9.51 3.74 -24.47
CA GLU A 205 10.71 4.47 -24.07
C GLU A 205 11.71 3.48 -23.47
N LYS A 206 13.01 3.73 -23.67
CA LYS A 206 14.07 2.88 -23.12
C LYS A 206 13.96 2.83 -21.59
N ASN A 207 14.03 1.62 -21.03
CA ASN A 207 13.91 1.36 -19.58
C ASN A 207 12.57 1.78 -18.95
N VAL A 208 11.52 2.00 -19.75
CA VAL A 208 10.17 2.30 -19.27
C VAL A 208 9.21 1.19 -19.67
N PHE A 209 8.47 0.66 -18.70
CA PHE A 209 7.48 -0.39 -18.89
C PHE A 209 6.09 0.10 -18.49
N LEU A 210 5.10 -0.20 -19.33
CA LEU A 210 3.73 0.27 -19.15
C LEU A 210 2.78 -0.91 -19.20
N PHE A 211 1.93 -1.02 -18.19
CA PHE A 211 0.96 -2.11 -18.08
C PHE A 211 -0.42 -1.57 -17.78
N ASP A 212 -1.39 -1.92 -18.63
CA ASP A 212 -2.80 -1.70 -18.34
C ASP A 212 -3.51 -3.01 -17.98
N LEU A 213 -4.81 -2.94 -17.66
CA LEU A 213 -5.57 -4.14 -17.28
C LEU A 213 -5.58 -5.23 -18.34
N LYS A 214 -5.50 -4.89 -19.64
CA LYS A 214 -5.46 -5.89 -20.70
C LYS A 214 -4.13 -6.65 -20.68
N ASP A 215 -3.03 -5.95 -20.40
CA ASP A 215 -1.72 -6.57 -20.24
C ASP A 215 -1.70 -7.50 -19.02
N LEU A 216 -2.28 -7.07 -17.90
CA LEU A 216 -2.38 -7.87 -16.67
C LEU A 216 -3.25 -9.11 -16.89
N GLU A 217 -4.40 -8.97 -17.54
CA GLU A 217 -5.29 -10.09 -17.85
C GLU A 217 -4.59 -11.12 -18.74
N ARG A 218 -3.90 -10.67 -19.80
CA ARG A 218 -3.14 -11.56 -20.68
C ARG A 218 -2.04 -12.32 -19.92
N PHE A 219 -1.39 -11.67 -18.96
CA PHE A 219 -0.38 -12.30 -18.13
C PHE A 219 -0.98 -13.36 -17.20
N LEU A 220 -2.10 -13.05 -16.53
CA LEU A 220 -2.78 -13.99 -15.64
C LEU A 220 -3.25 -15.25 -16.38
N ARG A 221 -3.78 -15.10 -17.60
CA ARG A 221 -4.20 -16.22 -18.45
C ARG A 221 -3.06 -17.15 -18.87
N LYS A 222 -1.83 -16.66 -18.94
CA LYS A 222 -0.64 -17.47 -19.27
C LYS A 222 -0.03 -18.19 -18.06
N ALA A 223 -0.38 -17.73 -16.86
CA ALA A 223 0.14 -18.25 -15.60
C ALA A 223 -0.80 -19.27 -14.94
N MET A 224 -1.97 -19.52 -15.54
CA MET A 224 -2.90 -20.61 -15.25
C MET A 224 -2.70 -21.71 -16.28
#